data_AF-A0AAV3Y3S9-F1
#
_entry.id   AF-A0AAV3Y3S9-F1
#
_cell.length_a   1.000
_cell.length_b   1.000
_cell.length_c   1.000
_cell.angle_alpha   90.00
_cell.angle_beta   90.00
_cell.angle_gamma   90.00
#
_symmetry.space_group_name_H-M   'P 1'
#
loop_
_entity.id
_entity.type
_entity.pdbx_description
1 polymer ?
#
loop_
_entity_poly.entity_id
_entity_poly.type
_entity_poly.pdbx_seq_one_letter_code
_entity_poly.pdbx_strand_id
1 'polypeptide(L)'
;MARPSVVLVVAFSLLYAQWKSVTGMLDLNPSQIQYVADHLTYRKCLHLIETLHEKGFWLKEQWEGSTPSVFMQRADFDRPCVIQLTNWCNGPGRNMTFDFLALRLEEIGLKKVARTLSRKVFHETAEQLHRYFLDDPFEEMIPTRSAMLGKPPLTEKRGVFAPIGHVWEMFLSTLRSKSVCPCRRATYSLDRQMLHPSVSAIKT
;
A
#
# COMPACT_ATOMS: atom_id res chain seq x y z
N MET A 1 46.40 20.80 -13.14
CA MET A 1 44.92 20.81 -13.00
C MET A 1 44.33 20.13 -14.22
N ALA A 2 43.83 18.90 -14.07
CA ALA A 2 43.27 18.11 -15.18
C ALA A 2 41.81 18.53 -15.44
N ARG A 3 41.50 18.90 -16.69
CA ARG A 3 40.12 19.17 -17.10
C ARG A 3 39.39 17.82 -17.22
N PRO A 4 38.25 17.62 -16.54
CA PRO A 4 37.46 16.42 -16.75
C PRO A 4 37.01 16.36 -18.21
N SER A 5 37.23 15.22 -18.87
CA SER A 5 36.82 15.02 -20.26
C SER A 5 35.31 15.22 -20.38
N VAL A 6 34.87 16.02 -21.34
CA VAL A 6 33.45 16.29 -21.65
C VAL A 6 32.65 14.99 -21.77
N VAL A 7 33.29 13.92 -22.25
CA VAL A 7 32.74 12.57 -22.36
C VAL A 7 32.25 12.02 -21.01
N LEU A 8 32.99 12.23 -19.92
CA LEU A 8 32.60 11.75 -18.60
C LEU A 8 31.38 12.50 -18.07
N VAL A 9 31.28 13.80 -18.34
CA VAL A 9 30.14 14.62 -17.92
C VAL A 9 28.86 14.18 -18.63
N VAL A 10 28.94 13.90 -19.94
CA VAL A 10 27.80 13.41 -20.72
C VAL A 10 27.38 12.01 -20.27
N ALA A 11 28.34 11.10 -20.05
CA ALA A 11 28.05 9.75 -19.57
C ALA A 11 27.40 9.75 -18.17
N PHE A 12 27.91 10.55 -17.24
CA PHE A 12 27.31 10.70 -15.90
C PHE A 12 25.90 11.28 -15.96
N SER A 13 25.67 12.25 -16.86
CA SER A 13 24.34 12.87 -17.02
C SER A 13 23.30 11.87 -17.54
N LEU A 14 23.68 11.00 -18.47
CA LEU A 14 22.81 9.93 -18.99
C LEU A 14 22.51 8.86 -17.94
N LEU A 15 23.52 8.48 -17.14
CA LEU A 15 23.33 7.54 -16.01
C LEU A 15 22.41 8.12 -14.92
N TYR A 16 22.60 9.39 -14.54
CA TYR A 16 21.73 10.07 -13.58
C TYR A 16 20.28 10.20 -14.06
N ALA A 17 20.07 10.39 -15.37
CA ALA A 17 18.73 10.44 -15.95
C ALA A 17 18.01 9.09 -15.86
N GLN A 18 18.72 7.97 -16.01
CA GLN A 18 18.14 6.63 -15.88
C GLN A 18 17.78 6.26 -14.43
N TRP A 19 18.50 6.81 -13.45
CA TRP A 19 18.27 6.49 -12.03
C TRP A 19 17.06 7.19 -11.41
N LYS A 20 16.46 8.19 -12.07
CA LYS A 20 15.26 8.87 -11.55
C LYS A 20 13.97 8.04 -11.62
N SER A 21 13.99 6.80 -12.13
CA SER A 21 12.75 6.09 -12.50
C SER A 21 12.19 5.06 -11.51
N VAL A 22 12.76 4.81 -10.32
CA VAL A 22 12.13 3.90 -9.35
C VAL A 22 12.13 4.43 -7.92
N THR A 23 11.01 4.99 -7.51
CA THR A 23 10.63 5.32 -6.12
C THR A 23 9.11 5.43 -6.14
N GLY A 24 8.40 4.31 -6.33
CA GLY A 24 6.94 4.21 -6.17
C GLY A 24 6.47 4.77 -4.84
N MET A 25 5.15 4.91 -4.65
CA MET A 25 4.57 5.20 -3.33
C MET A 25 5.19 4.21 -2.34
N LEU A 26 6.09 4.70 -1.48
CA LEU A 26 7.20 3.90 -0.95
C LEU A 26 6.73 2.71 -0.10
N ASP A 27 5.47 2.76 0.36
CA ASP A 27 4.97 1.93 1.46
C ASP A 27 3.77 1.03 1.11
N LEU A 28 3.20 1.10 -0.10
CA LEU A 28 2.02 0.30 -0.44
C LEU A 28 2.34 -0.96 -1.24
N ASN A 29 2.00 -2.12 -0.66
CA ASN A 29 2.04 -3.42 -1.32
C ASN A 29 0.88 -3.56 -2.32
N PRO A 30 1.04 -4.20 -3.49
CA PRO A 30 -0.04 -4.52 -4.42
C PRO A 30 -1.29 -5.15 -3.76
N SER A 31 -1.11 -5.99 -2.73
CA SER A 31 -2.21 -6.59 -1.98
C SER A 31 -3.04 -5.56 -1.18
N GLN A 32 -2.41 -4.50 -0.70
CA GLN A 32 -3.06 -3.40 0.02
C GLN A 32 -3.83 -2.50 -0.95
N ILE A 33 -3.29 -2.25 -2.15
CA ILE A 33 -3.99 -1.54 -3.23
C ILE A 33 -5.26 -2.31 -3.64
N GLN A 34 -5.13 -3.63 -3.85
CA GLN A 34 -6.28 -4.49 -4.14
C GLN A 34 -7.33 -4.42 -3.03
N TYR A 35 -6.90 -4.48 -1.76
CA TYR A 35 -7.80 -4.34 -0.62
C TYR A 35 -8.61 -3.03 -0.66
N VAL A 36 -7.96 -1.91 -0.96
CA VAL A 36 -8.65 -0.61 -1.10
C VAL A 36 -9.65 -0.65 -2.26
N ALA A 37 -9.23 -1.15 -3.42
CA ALA A 37 -10.07 -1.27 -4.62
C ALA A 37 -11.33 -2.11 -4.37
N ASP A 38 -11.21 -3.24 -3.66
CA ASP A 38 -12.31 -4.15 -3.35
C ASP A 38 -13.36 -3.53 -2.40
N HIS A 39 -12.97 -2.52 -1.61
CA HIS A 39 -13.87 -1.83 -0.68
C HIS A 39 -14.48 -0.54 -1.26
N LEU A 40 -14.14 -0.19 -2.51
CA LEU A 40 -14.63 0.98 -3.20
C LEU A 40 -15.71 0.60 -4.21
N THR A 41 -16.88 1.25 -4.11
CA THR A 41 -17.82 1.28 -5.23
C THR A 41 -17.19 2.06 -6.38
N TYR A 42 -17.55 1.75 -7.62
CA TYR A 42 -17.06 2.44 -8.82
C TYR A 42 -17.07 3.98 -8.69
N ARG A 43 -18.20 4.58 -8.28
CA ARG A 43 -18.33 6.04 -8.09
C ARG A 43 -17.33 6.60 -7.07
N LYS A 44 -17.18 5.93 -5.92
CA LYS A 44 -16.21 6.32 -4.88
C LYS A 44 -14.77 6.13 -5.34
N CYS A 45 -14.50 5.15 -6.20
CA CYS A 45 -13.17 4.99 -6.77
C CYS A 45 -12.80 6.16 -7.67
N LEU A 46 -13.70 6.56 -8.58
CA LEU A 46 -13.48 7.74 -9.42
C LEU A 46 -13.26 9.00 -8.56
N HIS A 47 -14.09 9.17 -7.52
CA HIS A 47 -13.94 10.27 -6.58
C HIS A 47 -12.59 10.25 -5.88
N LEU A 48 -12.16 9.08 -5.39
CA LEU A 48 -10.87 8.91 -4.76
C LEU A 48 -9.74 9.28 -5.73
N ILE A 49 -9.76 8.77 -6.96
CA ILE A 49 -8.75 9.08 -7.98
C ILE A 49 -8.69 10.59 -8.25
N GLU A 50 -9.84 11.27 -8.36
CA GLU A 50 -9.89 12.71 -8.54
C GLU A 50 -9.26 13.46 -7.35
N THR A 51 -9.66 13.14 -6.12
CA THR A 51 -9.10 13.75 -4.89
C THR A 51 -7.61 13.45 -4.69
N LEU A 52 -7.12 12.33 -5.22
CA LEU A 52 -5.70 11.98 -5.23
C LEU A 52 -4.87 12.78 -6.25
N HIS A 53 -5.51 13.36 -7.27
CA HIS A 53 -4.84 14.30 -8.19
C HIS A 53 -4.84 15.74 -7.64
N GLU A 54 -5.75 16.07 -6.74
CA GLU A 54 -5.77 17.35 -6.05
C GLU A 54 -4.63 17.44 -5.01
N LYS A 55 -3.71 18.39 -5.21
CA LYS A 55 -2.60 18.66 -4.29
C LYS A 55 -2.98 19.52 -3.07
N GLY A 56 -4.23 19.97 -3.00
CA GLY A 56 -4.69 20.87 -1.93
C GLY A 56 -5.07 20.10 -0.67
N PHE A 57 -4.77 20.65 0.51
CA PHE A 57 -5.20 20.07 1.80
C PHE A 57 -6.71 20.12 2.03
N TRP A 58 -7.43 20.93 1.27
CA TRP A 58 -8.86 21.15 1.44
C TRP A 58 -9.61 20.55 0.26
N LEU A 59 -10.36 19.48 0.47
CA LEU A 59 -11.42 19.10 -0.47
C LEU A 59 -12.49 20.19 -0.41
N LYS A 60 -12.88 20.71 -1.57
CA LYS A 60 -14.12 21.47 -1.66
C LYS A 60 -15.25 20.49 -1.32
N GLU A 61 -16.05 20.78 -0.29
CA GLU A 61 -17.16 19.95 0.20
C GLU A 61 -18.25 19.65 -0.86
N GLN A 62 -18.10 20.15 -2.08
CA GLN A 62 -19.12 20.17 -3.10
C GLN A 62 -18.92 19.03 -4.11
N TRP A 63 -19.17 17.80 -3.68
CA TRP A 63 -19.21 16.63 -4.59
C TRP A 63 -20.60 16.04 -4.80
N GLU A 64 -21.63 16.52 -4.08
CA GLU A 64 -23.02 16.18 -4.38
C GLU A 64 -23.45 16.86 -5.70
N GLY A 65 -23.12 16.22 -6.81
CA GLY A 65 -23.58 16.60 -8.16
C GLY A 65 -22.51 17.12 -9.11
N SER A 66 -21.23 17.15 -8.72
CA SER A 66 -20.14 17.53 -9.63
C SER A 66 -19.95 16.45 -10.70
N THR A 67 -20.07 16.87 -11.97
CA THR A 67 -19.62 16.07 -13.11
C THR A 67 -18.14 15.71 -12.94
N PRO A 68 -17.72 14.47 -13.26
CA PRO A 68 -16.32 14.06 -13.13
C PRO A 68 -15.40 15.07 -13.83
N SER A 69 -14.33 15.49 -13.16
CA SER A 69 -13.46 16.54 -13.69
C SER A 69 -12.89 16.21 -15.07
N VAL A 70 -12.54 17.29 -15.77
CA VAL A 70 -11.90 17.30 -17.09
C VAL A 70 -10.59 16.49 -17.13
N PHE A 71 -10.01 16.17 -15.96
CA PHE A 71 -8.78 15.40 -15.85
C PHE A 71 -8.96 13.90 -16.14
N MET A 72 -10.17 13.35 -15.99
CA MET A 72 -10.42 11.95 -16.38
C MET A 72 -10.76 11.87 -17.88
N GLN A 73 -9.91 11.20 -18.64
CA GLN A 73 -10.21 10.91 -20.04
C GLN A 73 -11.35 9.89 -20.11
N ARG A 74 -12.16 9.93 -21.19
CA ARG A 74 -13.23 8.94 -21.42
C ARG A 74 -12.73 7.48 -21.30
N ALA A 75 -11.47 7.23 -21.67
CA ALA A 75 -10.85 5.92 -21.59
C ALA A 75 -10.56 5.43 -20.16
N ASP A 76 -10.55 6.30 -19.16
CA ASP A 76 -10.28 5.93 -17.77
C ASP A 76 -11.55 5.47 -17.02
N PHE A 77 -12.73 5.80 -17.53
CA PHE A 77 -13.99 5.39 -16.92
C PHE A 77 -14.22 3.87 -16.99
N ASP A 78 -13.74 3.19 -18.03
CA ASP A 78 -13.94 1.74 -18.17
C ASP A 78 -12.90 0.89 -17.42
N ARG A 79 -11.90 1.52 -16.79
CA ARG A 79 -10.81 0.79 -16.14
C ARG A 79 -11.21 0.31 -14.74
N PRO A 80 -10.85 -0.93 -14.35
CA PRO A 80 -11.06 -1.41 -12.99
C PRO A 80 -10.37 -0.50 -11.96
N CYS A 81 -11.00 -0.31 -10.80
CA CYS A 81 -10.50 0.58 -9.74
C CYS A 81 -9.05 0.27 -9.33
N VAL A 82 -8.71 -1.01 -9.20
CA VAL A 82 -7.34 -1.44 -8.89
C VAL A 82 -6.33 -0.92 -9.91
N ILE A 83 -6.65 -0.99 -11.21
CA ILE A 83 -5.76 -0.53 -12.27
C ILE A 83 -5.59 0.99 -12.20
N GLN A 84 -6.67 1.73 -11.93
CA GLN A 84 -6.59 3.18 -11.77
C GLN A 84 -5.71 3.58 -10.58
N LEU A 85 -5.88 2.93 -9.43
CA LEU A 85 -5.07 3.17 -8.24
C LEU A 85 -3.60 2.78 -8.46
N THR A 86 -3.33 1.63 -9.08
CA THR A 86 -1.98 1.20 -9.43
C THR A 86 -1.31 2.19 -10.39
N ASN A 87 -2.03 2.67 -11.41
CA ASN A 87 -1.51 3.68 -12.34
C ASN A 87 -1.21 4.99 -11.62
N TRP A 88 -2.07 5.41 -10.69
CA TRP A 88 -1.83 6.59 -9.88
C TRP A 88 -0.57 6.42 -9.01
N CYS A 89 -0.43 5.29 -8.29
CA CYS A 89 0.76 4.98 -7.46
C CYS A 89 2.06 4.94 -8.28
N ASN A 90 2.00 4.49 -9.54
CA ASN A 90 3.16 4.43 -10.43
C ASN A 90 3.46 5.77 -11.13
N GLY A 91 2.49 6.67 -11.19
CA GLY A 91 2.60 7.97 -11.87
C GLY A 91 2.62 9.15 -10.88
N PRO A 92 1.54 9.95 -10.79
CA PRO A 92 1.53 11.17 -9.98
C PRO A 92 1.61 10.92 -8.47
N GLY A 93 1.14 9.77 -7.99
CA GLY A 93 1.19 9.36 -6.57
C GLY A 93 2.52 8.78 -6.13
N ARG A 94 3.49 8.71 -7.05
CA ARG A 94 4.77 8.02 -6.85
C ARG A 94 5.58 8.52 -5.65
N ASN A 95 5.56 9.82 -5.37
CA ASN A 95 6.28 10.40 -4.23
C ASN A 95 5.39 10.66 -3.01
N MET A 96 4.18 10.09 -2.98
CA MET A 96 3.27 10.23 -1.86
C MET A 96 3.48 9.08 -0.85
N THR A 97 3.14 9.30 0.41
CA THR A 97 3.11 8.25 1.44
C THR A 97 1.73 7.62 1.52
N PHE A 98 1.63 6.41 2.09
CA PHE A 98 0.32 5.76 2.29
C PHE A 98 -0.64 6.60 3.15
N ASP A 99 -0.10 7.47 4.03
CA ASP A 99 -0.87 8.41 4.84
C ASP A 99 -1.71 9.35 3.98
N PHE A 100 -1.20 9.78 2.82
CA PHE A 100 -1.97 10.63 1.90
C PHE A 100 -3.20 9.89 1.35
N LEU A 101 -3.03 8.61 0.98
CA LEU A 101 -4.16 7.78 0.54
C LEU A 101 -5.15 7.54 1.68
N ALA A 102 -4.65 7.26 2.89
CA ALA A 102 -5.49 7.08 4.07
C ALA A 102 -6.30 8.34 4.38
N LEU A 103 -5.67 9.52 4.34
CA LEU A 103 -6.33 10.81 4.52
C LEU A 103 -7.45 11.01 3.49
N ARG A 104 -7.17 10.82 2.19
CA ARG A 104 -8.21 10.94 1.14
C ARG A 104 -9.36 9.95 1.34
N LEU A 105 -9.07 8.72 1.76
CA LEU A 105 -10.09 7.74 2.10
C LEU A 105 -10.98 8.22 3.27
N GLU A 106 -10.42 8.90 4.27
CA GLU A 106 -11.21 9.47 5.38
C GLU A 106 -12.10 10.62 4.92
N GLU A 107 -11.59 11.49 4.07
CA GLU A 107 -12.32 12.65 3.52
C GLU A 107 -13.53 12.22 2.69
N ILE A 108 -13.41 11.15 1.89
CA ILE A 108 -14.54 10.58 1.13
C ILE A 108 -15.48 9.69 1.99
N GLY A 109 -15.32 9.71 3.31
CA GLY A 109 -16.17 9.01 4.27
C GLY A 109 -15.86 7.52 4.44
N LEU A 110 -14.71 7.01 3.96
CA LEU A 110 -14.28 5.61 4.09
C LEU A 110 -13.32 5.39 5.26
N LYS A 111 -13.61 6.01 6.41
CA LYS A 111 -12.78 5.95 7.63
C LYS A 111 -12.40 4.53 8.07
N LYS A 112 -13.30 3.55 7.92
CA LYS A 112 -13.03 2.15 8.27
C LYS A 112 -11.96 1.53 7.36
N VAL A 113 -12.01 1.83 6.06
CA VAL A 113 -11.04 1.33 5.07
C VAL A 113 -9.68 1.95 5.35
N ALA A 114 -9.62 3.28 5.56
CA ALA A 114 -8.40 4.00 5.93
C ALA A 114 -7.73 3.42 7.17
N ARG A 115 -8.46 3.30 8.29
CA ARG A 115 -7.93 2.71 9.53
C ARG A 115 -7.42 1.28 9.38
N THR A 116 -8.11 0.47 8.57
CA THR A 116 -7.69 -0.92 8.34
C THR A 116 -6.45 -0.98 7.48
N LEU A 117 -6.34 -0.10 6.46
CA LEU A 117 -5.16 0.05 5.64
C LEU A 117 -3.95 0.44 6.49
N SER A 118 -4.07 1.51 7.29
CA SER A 118 -2.99 1.97 8.17
C SER A 118 -2.54 0.87 9.12
N ARG A 119 -3.48 0.12 9.72
CA ARG A 119 -3.13 -1.00 10.61
C ARG A 119 -2.33 -2.09 9.89
N LYS A 120 -2.69 -2.44 8.66
CA LYS A 120 -1.97 -3.45 7.87
C LYS A 120 -0.55 -2.98 7.55
N VAL A 121 -0.41 -1.75 7.06
CA VAL A 121 0.90 -1.15 6.74
C VAL A 121 1.78 -1.10 7.98
N PHE A 122 1.30 -0.53 9.09
CA PHE A 122 2.07 -0.44 10.33
C PHE A 122 2.39 -1.79 10.94
N HIS A 123 1.50 -2.79 10.81
CA HIS A 123 1.78 -4.14 11.31
C HIS A 123 2.92 -4.78 10.54
N GLU A 124 2.93 -4.69 9.20
CA GLU A 124 4.03 -5.17 8.36
C GLU A 124 5.35 -4.46 8.70
N THR A 125 5.32 -3.14 8.87
CA THR A 125 6.51 -2.37 9.28
C THR A 125 7.00 -2.78 10.66
N ALA A 126 6.10 -2.97 11.63
CA ALA A 126 6.46 -3.39 12.98
C ALA A 126 7.05 -4.81 13.00
N GLU A 127 6.50 -5.74 12.22
CA GLU A 127 7.07 -7.08 12.08
C GLU A 127 8.47 -7.05 11.44
N GLN A 128 8.66 -6.24 10.41
CA GLN A 128 9.98 -6.08 9.80
C GLN A 128 10.97 -5.48 10.80
N LEU A 129 10.59 -4.43 11.53
CA LEU A 129 11.43 -3.82 12.54
C LEU A 129 11.81 -4.83 13.63
N HIS A 130 10.86 -5.66 14.07
CA HIS A 130 11.13 -6.73 15.03
C HIS A 130 12.18 -7.71 14.49
N ARG A 131 11.99 -8.20 13.25
CA ARG A 131 12.92 -9.14 12.62
C ARG A 131 14.34 -8.59 12.40
N TYR A 132 14.48 -7.30 12.16
CA TYR A 132 15.79 -6.71 11.87
C TYR A 132 16.52 -6.16 13.10
N PHE A 133 15.78 -5.74 14.14
CA PHE A 133 16.37 -5.05 15.29
C PHE A 133 16.20 -5.77 16.63
N LEU A 134 15.18 -6.61 16.77
CA LEU A 134 14.86 -7.25 18.05
C LEU A 134 15.23 -8.74 18.06
N ASP A 135 15.14 -9.41 16.92
CA ASP A 135 15.74 -10.72 16.73
C ASP A 135 17.27 -10.52 16.63
N ASP A 136 17.97 -10.58 17.76
CA ASP A 136 19.43 -10.37 17.81
C ASP A 136 20.12 -11.49 17.01
N PRO A 137 20.73 -11.20 15.85
CA PRO A 137 21.39 -12.22 15.03
C PRO A 137 22.61 -12.83 15.74
N PHE A 138 23.04 -12.25 16.86
CA PHE A 138 24.13 -12.75 17.68
C PHE A 138 23.65 -13.53 18.90
N GLU A 139 22.34 -13.71 19.14
CA GLU A 139 21.83 -14.45 20.29
C GLU A 139 22.44 -15.87 20.35
N GLU A 140 22.57 -16.55 19.21
CA GLU A 140 23.20 -17.87 19.10
C GLU A 140 24.74 -17.85 19.23
N MET A 141 25.37 -16.70 18.95
CA MET A 141 26.82 -16.54 19.03
C MET A 141 27.31 -16.12 20.43
N ILE A 142 26.42 -15.71 21.33
CA ILE A 142 26.78 -15.39 22.71
C ILE A 142 27.04 -16.71 23.46
N PRO A 143 28.29 -17.01 23.90
CA PRO A 143 28.59 -18.25 24.61
C PRO A 143 27.85 -18.26 25.95
N THR A 144 26.80 -19.07 26.06
CA THR A 144 25.96 -19.18 27.27
C THR A 144 26.73 -19.75 28.47
N ARG A 145 27.96 -20.22 28.25
CA ARG A 145 28.87 -20.78 29.27
C ARG A 145 30.11 -19.92 29.51
N SER A 146 30.00 -18.60 29.38
CA SER A 146 31.07 -17.71 29.84
C SER A 146 31.17 -17.76 31.37
N ALA A 147 32.28 -18.32 31.88
CA ALA A 147 32.55 -18.49 33.31
C ALA A 147 32.61 -17.17 34.11
N MET A 148 32.62 -16.01 33.43
CA MET A 148 32.55 -14.68 34.05
C MET A 148 31.13 -14.16 34.30
N LEU A 149 30.10 -14.74 33.69
CA LEU A 149 28.73 -14.49 34.10
C LEU A 149 28.47 -15.31 35.35
N GLY A 150 28.80 -14.71 36.50
CA GLY A 150 28.49 -15.28 37.81
C GLY A 150 27.05 -15.74 37.82
N LYS A 151 26.85 -17.01 38.23
CA LYS A 151 25.55 -17.67 38.35
C LYS A 151 24.55 -16.66 38.92
N PRO A 152 23.52 -16.22 38.19
CA PRO A 152 22.57 -15.26 38.73
C PRO A 152 22.04 -15.87 40.03
N PRO A 153 22.01 -15.10 41.15
CA PRO A 153 21.46 -15.60 42.38
C PRO A 153 20.08 -16.13 42.06
N LEU A 154 19.81 -17.38 42.46
CA LEU A 154 18.51 -18.00 42.31
C LEU A 154 17.50 -17.05 42.96
N THR A 155 16.85 -16.23 42.15
CA THR A 155 15.75 -15.39 42.58
C THR A 155 14.62 -16.35 42.87
N GLU A 156 14.61 -16.73 44.15
CA GLU A 156 13.53 -17.25 44.94
C GLU A 156 12.18 -16.85 44.32
N LYS A 157 11.43 -17.88 43.92
CA LYS A 157 10.05 -17.79 43.46
C LYS A 157 9.21 -17.03 44.49
N ARG A 158 9.17 -15.70 44.39
CA ARG A 158 8.16 -14.91 45.08
C ARG A 158 7.07 -14.54 44.11
N GLY A 159 5.94 -15.23 44.30
CA GLY A 159 4.64 -14.60 44.33
C GLY A 159 4.10 -14.16 42.98
N VAL A 160 3.26 -15.05 42.41
CA VAL A 160 1.93 -14.69 41.91
C VAL A 160 1.88 -13.34 41.17
N PHE A 161 2.40 -13.32 39.95
CA PHE A 161 1.87 -12.38 38.98
C PHE A 161 0.51 -12.92 38.55
N ALA A 162 -0.54 -12.29 39.06
CA ALA A 162 -1.90 -12.53 38.62
C ALA A 162 -1.97 -12.42 37.08
N PRO A 163 -2.74 -13.29 36.41
CA PRO A 163 -2.84 -13.25 34.96
C PRO A 163 -3.50 -11.92 34.57
N ILE A 164 -2.76 -11.04 33.90
CA ILE A 164 -3.33 -9.97 33.06
C ILE A 164 -3.88 -10.65 31.80
N GLY A 165 -4.81 -11.58 31.99
CA GLY A 165 -5.44 -12.40 30.96
C GLY A 165 -6.85 -11.96 30.59
N HIS A 166 -7.30 -10.78 31.06
CA HIS A 166 -8.72 -10.42 30.98
C HIS A 166 -9.04 -9.06 30.36
N VAL A 167 -8.08 -8.38 29.74
CA VAL A 167 -8.34 -7.10 29.02
C VAL A 167 -8.17 -7.23 27.51
N TRP A 168 -7.33 -8.14 27.00
CA TRP A 168 -7.15 -8.32 25.55
C TRP A 168 -8.25 -9.19 24.89
N GLU A 169 -8.90 -10.10 25.63
CA GLU A 169 -9.98 -10.97 25.11
C GLU A 169 -11.34 -10.25 24.92
N MET A 170 -11.61 -9.12 25.60
CA MET A 170 -12.81 -8.31 25.31
C MET A 170 -12.67 -7.49 24.02
N PHE A 171 -11.44 -7.16 23.61
CA PHE A 171 -11.20 -6.39 22.38
C PHE A 171 -11.22 -7.27 21.11
N LEU A 172 -11.02 -8.59 21.22
CA LEU A 172 -11.05 -9.51 20.08
C LEU A 172 -12.40 -10.22 19.90
N SER A 173 -13.20 -10.37 20.96
CA SER A 173 -14.50 -11.07 20.88
C SER A 173 -15.64 -10.22 20.29
N THR A 174 -15.50 -8.89 20.19
CA THR A 174 -16.48 -8.01 19.50
C THR A 174 -16.26 -7.92 17.98
N LEU A 175 -15.15 -8.45 17.43
CA LEU A 175 -14.91 -8.46 15.98
C LEU A 175 -15.21 -9.82 15.31
N ARG A 176 -15.74 -10.79 16.05
CA ARG A 176 -16.10 -12.12 15.53
C ARG A 176 -17.61 -12.34 15.52
N SER A 177 -18.38 -11.38 15.00
CA SER A 177 -19.78 -11.63 14.64
C SER A 177 -20.03 -11.28 13.17
N LYS A 178 -19.99 -12.36 12.36
CA LYS A 178 -20.72 -12.57 11.11
C LYS A 178 -20.42 -11.62 9.94
N SER A 179 -19.53 -12.07 9.07
CA SER A 179 -19.81 -12.23 7.63
C SER A 179 -18.71 -13.07 7.00
N VAL A 180 -18.92 -14.39 7.02
CA VAL A 180 -18.26 -15.30 6.11
C VAL A 180 -18.81 -14.97 4.73
N CYS A 181 -18.08 -14.18 3.95
CA CYS A 181 -18.28 -14.12 2.51
C CYS A 181 -17.37 -15.21 1.89
N PRO A 182 -17.92 -16.23 1.22
CA PRO A 182 -17.10 -17.15 0.46
C PRO A 182 -16.51 -16.39 -0.73
N CYS A 183 -15.20 -16.12 -0.70
CA CYS A 183 -14.45 -15.67 -1.86
C CYS A 183 -14.52 -16.77 -2.94
N ARG A 184 -15.52 -16.66 -3.80
CA ARG A 184 -15.63 -17.38 -5.06
C ARG A 184 -14.44 -16.95 -5.90
N ARG A 185 -13.46 -17.85 -6.01
CA ARG A 185 -12.27 -17.70 -6.84
C ARG A 185 -12.73 -17.63 -8.30
N ALA A 186 -12.96 -16.43 -8.81
CA ALA A 186 -13.20 -16.20 -10.23
C ALA A 186 -11.85 -16.32 -10.93
N THR A 187 -11.55 -17.51 -11.43
CA THR A 187 -10.51 -17.70 -12.45
C THR A 187 -10.99 -17.00 -13.70
N TYR A 188 -10.46 -15.82 -13.98
CA TYR A 188 -10.63 -15.17 -15.28
C TYR A 188 -9.89 -16.02 -16.31
N SER A 189 -10.64 -16.81 -17.08
CA SER A 189 -10.20 -17.40 -18.34
C SER A 189 -9.83 -16.25 -19.25
N LEU A 190 -8.54 -16.15 -19.58
CA LEU A 190 -8.03 -15.22 -20.57
C LEU A 190 -8.35 -15.80 -21.96
N ASP A 191 -9.63 -15.79 -22.35
CA ASP A 191 -10.03 -16.24 -23.68
C ASP A 191 -9.63 -15.19 -24.72
N ARG A 192 -8.67 -15.65 -25.52
CA ARG A 192 -7.94 -14.96 -26.57
C ARG A 192 -8.59 -15.37 -27.90
N GLN A 193 -9.50 -14.57 -28.45
CA GLN A 193 -10.02 -14.61 -29.84
C GLN A 193 -11.20 -13.63 -29.93
N MET A 194 -11.37 -12.72 -30.90
CA MET A 194 -11.03 -12.76 -32.32
C MET A 194 -10.78 -11.33 -32.85
N LEU A 195 -9.75 -11.21 -33.69
CA LEU A 195 -9.63 -10.14 -34.68
C LEU A 195 -10.72 -10.32 -35.73
N HIS A 196 -11.59 -9.32 -35.91
CA HIS A 196 -12.39 -9.16 -37.13
C HIS A 196 -11.71 -8.11 -38.02
N PRO A 197 -11.30 -8.45 -39.26
CA PRO A 197 -10.95 -7.45 -40.26
C PRO A 197 -12.22 -6.92 -40.93
N SER A 198 -12.47 -5.63 -40.80
CA SER A 198 -13.50 -4.90 -41.53
C SER A 198 -13.06 -4.75 -43.00
N VAL A 199 -13.65 -5.53 -43.89
CA VAL A 199 -13.50 -5.37 -45.34
C VAL A 199 -14.38 -4.20 -45.79
N SER A 200 -13.74 -3.12 -46.24
CA SER A 200 -14.39 -1.99 -46.89
C SER A 200 -14.78 -2.37 -48.32
N ALA A 201 -16.08 -2.38 -48.62
CA ALA A 201 -16.59 -2.49 -49.97
C ALA A 201 -16.64 -1.10 -50.62
N ILE A 202 -15.79 -0.89 -51.63
CA ILE A 202 -15.86 0.23 -52.58
C ILE A 202 -16.98 -0.09 -53.56
N LYS A 203 -18.02 0.74 -53.60
CA LYS A 203 -19.04 0.73 -54.65
C LYS A 203 -18.62 1.71 -55.73
N THR A 204 -18.50 1.20 -56.95
CA THR A 204 -18.35 1.95 -58.21
C THR A 204 -19.69 2.44 -58.70
#